data_AF-A0A9D6TE57-F1
#
_entry.id   AF-A0A9D6TE57-F1
#
_cell.length_a   1.000
_cell.length_b   1.000
_cell.length_c   1.000
_cell.angle_alpha   90.00
_cell.angle_beta   90.00
_cell.angle_gamma   90.00
#
_symmetry.space_group_name_H-M   'P 1'
#
loop_
_entity.id
_entity.type
_entity.pdbx_description
1 polymer ?
#
loop_
_entity_poly.entity_id
_entity_poly.type
_entity_poly.pdbx_seq_one_letter_code
_entity_poly.pdbx_strand_id
1 'polypeptide(L)' 'MSYFDYQSVAAEAGIPKDELDQLARLIREEFPRDDMMYELHVLRACMAIRDGFVSLEDALRPASARLQGRAERR' A
#
# COMPACT_ATOMS: atom_id res chain seq x y z
N MET A 1 17.00 -1.48 -11.13
CA MET A 1 17.03 -0.12 -10.56
C MET A 1 15.80 0.02 -9.70
N SER A 2 15.93 0.46 -8.45
CA SER A 2 14.77 0.89 -7.66
C SER A 2 14.64 2.39 -7.86
N TYR A 3 13.45 2.87 -8.19
CA TYR A 3 13.12 4.29 -8.32
C TYR A 3 12.86 4.93 -6.95
N PHE A 4 12.29 4.18 -6.01
CA PHE A 4 11.89 4.69 -4.69
C PHE A 4 12.29 3.74 -3.56
N ASP A 5 12.79 4.31 -2.47
CA ASP A 5 13.09 3.57 -1.24
C ASP A 5 11.87 3.52 -0.31
N TYR A 6 10.89 2.71 -0.69
CA TYR A 6 9.72 2.47 0.16
C TYR A 6 10.03 1.58 1.38
N GLN A 7 11.17 0.87 1.38
CA GLN A 7 11.54 -0.03 2.47
C GLN A 7 11.93 0.75 3.73
N SER A 8 12.70 1.83 3.57
CA SER A 8 13.03 2.73 4.67
C SER A 8 11.77 3.37 5.26
N VAL A 9 10.85 3.84 4.41
CA VAL A 9 9.58 4.44 4.88
C VAL A 9 8.67 3.41 5.55
N ALA A 10 8.64 2.17 5.06
CA ALA A 10 7.89 1.09 5.71
C ALA A 10 8.44 0.78 7.12
N ALA A 11 9.77 0.79 7.28
CA ALA A 11 10.40 0.63 8.58
C ALA A 11 10.06 1.79 9.54
N GLU A 12 10.09 3.04 9.06
CA GLU A 12 9.64 4.22 9.83
C GLU A 12 8.17 4.12 10.23
N ALA A 13 7.33 3.58 9.35
CA ALA A 13 5.91 3.36 9.59
C ALA A 13 5.62 2.17 10.54
N GLY A 14 6.64 1.41 10.95
CA GLY A 14 6.49 0.22 11.76
C GLY A 14 5.79 -0.94 11.03
N ILE A 15 5.81 -0.95 9.69
CA ILE A 15 5.19 -2.00 8.88
C ILE A 15 6.08 -3.25 8.88
N PRO A 16 5.58 -4.40 9.38
CA PRO A 16 6.27 -5.68 9.29
C PRO A 16 6.58 -6.09 7.85
N LYS A 17 7.67 -6.84 7.65
CA LYS A 17 8.13 -7.22 6.30
C LYS A 17 7.10 -8.05 5.53
N ASP A 18 6.43 -8.97 6.20
CA ASP A 18 5.38 -9.82 5.64
C ASP A 18 4.17 -9.01 5.18
N GLU A 19 3.76 -8.02 5.97
CA GLU A 19 2.68 -7.10 5.60
C GLU A 19 3.10 -6.15 4.47
N LEU A 20 4.36 -5.67 4.45
CA LEU A 20 4.90 -4.91 3.34
C LEU A 20 4.92 -5.73 2.04
N ASP A 21 5.35 -6.99 2.11
CA ASP A 21 5.37 -7.89 0.96
C ASP A 21 3.95 -8.16 0.44
N GLN A 22 2.95 -8.24 1.33
CA GLN A 22 1.55 -8.36 0.95
C GLN A 22 1.03 -7.08 0.28
N LEU A 23 1.29 -5.91 0.87
CA LEU A 23 0.92 -4.62 0.31
C LEU A 23 1.53 -4.42 -1.08
N ALA A 24 2.80 -4.77 -1.24
CA ALA A 24 3.51 -4.73 -2.50
C ALA A 24 2.86 -5.63 -3.56
N ARG A 25 2.47 -6.87 -3.19
CA ARG A 25 1.77 -7.78 -4.12
C ARG A 25 0.44 -7.20 -4.59
N LEU A 26 -0.37 -6.67 -3.67
CA LEU A 26 -1.66 -6.05 -4.00
C LEU A 26 -1.48 -4.89 -4.99
N ILE A 27 -0.49 -4.03 -4.76
CA ILE A 27 -0.21 -2.90 -5.65
C ILE A 27 0.39 -3.36 -6.98
N ARG A 28 1.17 -4.45 -7.00
CA ARG A 28 1.74 -5.01 -8.24
C ARG A 28 0.65 -5.57 -9.16
N GLU A 29 -0.45 -6.07 -8.61
CA GLU A 29 -1.61 -6.48 -9.42
C GLU A 29 -2.25 -5.30 -10.17
N GLU A 30 -2.21 -4.09 -9.60
CA GLU A 30 -2.70 -2.87 -10.25
C GLU A 30 -1.73 -2.34 -11.31
N PHE A 31 -0.42 -2.54 -11.12
CA PHE A 31 0.64 -2.11 -12.04
C PHE A 31 1.60 -3.25 -12.47
N PRO A 32 1.13 -4.28 -13.21
CA PRO A 32 1.92 -5.51 -13.42
C PRO A 32 3.23 -5.33 -14.21
N ARG A 33 3.33 -4.26 -15.00
CA ARG A 33 4.47 -3.98 -15.90
C ARG A 33 5.03 -2.57 -15.76
N ASP A 34 4.48 -1.76 -14.86
CA ASP A 34 4.92 -0.38 -14.62
C ASP A 34 5.61 -0.31 -13.26
N ASP A 35 6.93 -0.52 -13.27
CA ASP A 35 7.74 -0.59 -12.06
C ASP A 35 7.77 0.76 -11.33
N MET A 36 7.76 1.87 -12.07
CA MET A 36 7.76 3.22 -11.48
C MET A 36 6.44 3.48 -10.75
N MET A 37 5.29 3.18 -11.37
CA MET A 37 3.98 3.38 -10.74
C MET A 37 3.77 2.44 -9.56
N TYR A 38 4.20 1.17 -9.69
CA TYR A 38 4.23 0.21 -8.61
C TYR A 38 5.01 0.76 -7.40
N GLU A 39 6.29 1.09 -7.57
CA GLU A 39 7.13 1.54 -6.46
C GLU A 39 6.63 2.85 -5.83
N LEU A 40 6.14 3.78 -6.66
CA LEU A 40 5.54 5.03 -6.18
C LEU A 40 4.29 4.77 -5.31
N HIS A 41 3.44 3.82 -5.70
CA HIS A 41 2.22 3.52 -4.94
C HIS A 41 2.53 2.80 -3.63
N VAL A 42 3.52 1.90 -3.62
CA VAL A 42 4.01 1.29 -2.38
C VAL A 42 4.55 2.36 -1.43
N LEU A 43 5.39 3.27 -1.92
CA LEU A 43 5.91 4.39 -1.13
C LEU A 43 4.78 5.24 -0.54
N ARG A 44 3.82 5.65 -1.37
CA ARG A 44 2.70 6.51 -0.93
C ARG A 44 1.80 5.82 0.10
N ALA A 45 1.59 4.51 -0.03
CA ALA A 45 0.86 3.73 0.96
C ALA A 45 1.62 3.70 2.30
N CYS A 46 2.93 3.46 2.28
CA CYS A 46 3.76 3.48 3.49
C CYS A 46 3.75 4.86 4.16
N MET A 47 3.85 5.95 3.38
CA MET A 47 3.73 7.32 3.90
C MET A 47 2.36 7.58 4.52
N ALA A 48 1.28 7.15 3.87
CA ALA A 48 -0.08 7.32 4.39
C ALA A 48 -0.30 6.56 5.71
N ILE A 49 0.32 5.39 5.86
CA ILE A 49 0.30 4.61 7.11
C ILE A 49 1.12 5.31 8.19
N ARG A 50 2.36 5.72 7.87
CA ARG A 50 3.26 6.45 8.78
C ARG A 50 2.60 7.71 9.34
N ASP A 51 1.95 8.47 8.47
CA ASP A 51 1.35 9.77 8.81
C ASP A 51 -0.07 9.60 9.40
N GLY A 52 -0.57 8.36 9.55
CA GLY A 52 -1.85 8.05 10.18
C GLY A 52 -3.10 8.33 9.34
N PHE A 53 -2.94 8.57 8.03
CA PHE A 53 -4.07 8.79 7.11
C PHE A 53 -4.83 7.51 6.80
N VAL A 54 -4.16 6.35 6.87
CA VAL A 54 -4.77 5.04 6.64
C VAL A 54 -4.21 4.03 7.64
N SER A 55 -5.04 3.10 8.09
CA SER A 55 -4.56 1.97 8.89
C SER A 55 -3.89 0.93 8.00
N LEU A 56 -2.93 0.18 8.56
CA LEU A 56 -2.29 -0.92 7.85
C LEU A 56 -3.30 -2.00 7.44
N GLU A 57 -4.27 -2.30 8.29
CA GLU A 57 -5.36 -3.24 7.99
C GLU A 57 -6.18 -2.78 6.76
N ASP A 58 -6.53 -1.49 6.70
CA ASP A 58 -7.26 -0.94 5.55
C ASP A 58 -6.40 -0.92 4.27
N ALA A 59 -5.09 -0.68 4.42
CA ALA A 59 -4.12 -0.70 3.33
C ALA A 59 -3.92 -2.11 2.74
N LEU A 60 -4.06 -3.16 3.55
CA LEU A 60 -3.97 -4.55 3.12
C LEU A 60 -5.29 -5.10 2.55
N ARG A 61 -6.39 -4.37 2.70
CA ARG A 61 -7.68 -4.77 2.12
C ARG A 61 -7.65 -4.65 0.59
N PRO A 62 -8.00 -5.72 -0.16
CA PRO A 62 -8.07 -5.65 -1.62
C PRO A 62 -9.04 -4.57 -2.09
N ALA A 63 -8.75 -3.93 -3.23
CA ALA A 63 -9.60 -2.87 -3.80
C ALA A 63 -11.06 -3.32 -4.01
N SER A 64 -11.28 -4.59 -4.36
CA SER A 64 -12.61 -5.20 -4.49
C SER A 64 -13.43 -5.18 -3.20
N ALA A 65 -12.78 -5.30 -2.04
CA ALA A 65 -13.42 -5.27 -0.73
C ALA A 65 -13.61 -3.84 -0.18
N ARG A 66 -12.83 -2.86 -0.66
CA ARG A 66 -12.98 -1.44 -0.28
C ARG A 66 -14.25 -0.79 -0.83
N LEU A 67 -14.76 -1.27 -1.97
CA LEU A 67 -15.98 -0.75 -2.59
C LEU A 67 -17.27 -1.19 -1.88
N GLN A 68 -17.23 -2.30 -1.13
CA GLN A 68 -18.42 -2.85 -0.47
C GLN A 68 -18.85 -2.03 0.76
N GLY A 69 -17.92 -1.35 1.45
CA GLY A 69 -18.23 -0.52 2.63
C GLY A 69 -18.67 0.92 2.32
N ARG A 70 -18.63 1.36 1.06
CA ARG A 70 -19.04 2.73 0.66
C ARG A 70 -20.51 2.84 0.26
N ALA A 71 -21.19 1.71 0.04
CA ALA A 71 -22.58 1.64 -0.39
C ALA A 71 -23.62 1.71 0.76
N GLU A 72 -23.20 1.49 2.01
CA GLU A 72 -24.12 1.42 3.17
C GLU A 72 -24.27 2.75 3.94
N ARG A 73 -23.65 3.84 3.46
CA ARG A 73 -23.82 5.19 4.03
C ARG A 73 -24.62 6.10 3.09
N ARG A 74 -25.88 5.75 2.84
CA ARG A 74 -26.88 6.65 2.26
C ARG A 74 -28.18 6.59 3.04
#